data_AF-A0A2H5U020-F1
#
_entry.id   AF-A0A2H5U020-F1
#
_cell.length_a   1.000
_cell.length_b   1.000
_cell.length_c   1.000
_cell.angle_alpha   90.00
_cell.angle_beta   90.00
_cell.angle_gamma   90.00
#
_symmetry.space_group_name_H-M   'P 1'
#
loop_
_entity.id
_entity.type
_entity.pdbx_description
1 polymer ?
#
loop_
_entity_poly.entity_id
_entity_poly.type
_entity_poly.pdbx_seq_one_letter_code
_entity_poly.pdbx_strand_id
1 'polypeptide(L)'
;MLKSHIIPGKLVATGSIVPELHYDLYLRNWWIFSKEKTQEKQTYYPIPLRLGLEIIIQLNNNPFIIHIVRNVHSSLQPGYICKGKRQSSGINTSASTVLTDSVC
;
A
#
# COMPACT_ATOMS: atom_id res chain seq x y z
N MET A 1 -9.91 20.40 -6.15
CA MET A 1 -9.80 18.95 -6.40
C MET A 1 -8.33 18.59 -6.44
N LEU A 2 -7.83 17.76 -5.52
CA LEU A 2 -6.46 17.22 -5.62
C LEU A 2 -6.41 16.29 -6.84
N LYS A 3 -5.56 16.61 -7.82
CA LYS A 3 -5.24 15.68 -8.91
C LYS A 3 -4.51 14.50 -8.28
N SER A 4 -5.16 13.34 -8.17
CA SER A 4 -4.47 12.11 -7.75
C SER A 4 -3.43 11.74 -8.82
N HIS A 5 -2.15 11.78 -8.48
CA HIS A 5 -1.10 11.22 -9.31
C HIS A 5 -1.06 9.71 -9.09
N ILE A 6 -1.31 8.97 -10.17
CA ILE A 6 -1.24 7.51 -10.18
C ILE A 6 0.13 7.14 -10.75
N ILE A 7 0.94 6.48 -9.93
CA ILE A 7 2.24 5.96 -10.36
C ILE A 7 2.02 4.49 -10.73
N PRO A 8 2.29 4.09 -11.99
CA PRO A 8 2.19 2.68 -12.37
C PRO A 8 3.27 1.88 -11.63
N GLY A 9 2.88 0.71 -11.13
CA GLY A 9 3.77 -0.23 -10.47
C GLY A 9 3.63 -1.63 -11.05
N LYS A 10 4.70 -2.41 -10.96
CA LYS A 10 4.70 -3.83 -11.30
C LYS A 10 4.70 -4.65 -10.02
N LEU A 11 3.84 -5.66 -9.94
CA LEU A 11 3.81 -6.57 -8.82
C LEU A 11 5.10 -7.40 -8.77
N VAL A 12 5.74 -7.46 -7.61
CA VAL A 12 6.93 -8.28 -7.33
C VAL A 12 6.54 -9.48 -6.48
N ALA A 13 5.83 -9.22 -5.38
CA ALA A 13 5.30 -10.26 -4.49
C ALA A 13 3.83 -9.99 -4.21
N THR A 14 3.00 -11.03 -4.27
CA THR A 14 1.56 -10.96 -4.05
C THR A 14 1.17 -10.73 -2.59
N GLY A 15 2.04 -11.10 -1.64
CA GLY A 15 1.71 -11.12 -0.22
C GLY A 15 0.60 -12.13 0.14
N SER A 16 0.17 -12.09 1.40
CA SER A 16 -0.80 -13.01 1.96
C SER A 16 -2.00 -12.29 2.59
N ILE A 17 -3.18 -12.92 2.47
CA ILE A 17 -4.36 -12.58 3.27
C ILE A 17 -4.23 -13.34 4.57
N VAL A 18 -4.08 -12.60 5.67
CA VAL A 18 -3.95 -13.15 7.02
C VAL A 18 -5.29 -13.02 7.73
N PRO A 19 -5.91 -14.10 8.23
CA PRO A 19 -7.25 -14.06 8.80
C PRO A 19 -7.42 -13.02 9.92
N GLU A 20 -6.48 -12.95 10.86
CA GLU A 20 -6.54 -11.99 11.99
C GLU A 20 -6.51 -10.53 11.53
N LEU A 21 -5.95 -10.24 10.35
CA LEU A 21 -5.84 -8.89 9.82
C LEU A 21 -7.00 -8.54 8.89
N HIS A 22 -7.53 -9.51 8.14
CA HIS A 22 -8.46 -9.26 7.04
C HIS A 22 -9.92 -9.61 7.35
N TYR A 23 -10.17 -10.41 8.38
CA TYR A 23 -11.51 -10.91 8.72
C TYR A 23 -11.89 -10.74 10.19
N ASP A 24 -11.02 -10.18 11.04
CA ASP A 24 -11.28 -9.95 12.46
C ASP A 24 -11.73 -8.49 12.74
N LEU A 25 -11.88 -8.12 14.02
CA LEU A 25 -12.36 -6.83 14.55
C LEU A 25 -11.74 -5.57 13.91
N TYR A 26 -10.55 -5.70 13.29
CA TYR A 26 -9.82 -4.59 12.66
C TYR A 26 -9.66 -4.74 11.14
N LEU A 27 -10.48 -5.59 10.52
CA LEU A 27 -10.44 -5.84 9.07
C LEU A 27 -10.41 -4.54 8.27
N ARG A 28 -11.19 -3.54 8.67
CA ARG A 28 -11.38 -2.29 7.92
C ARG A 28 -10.08 -1.54 7.60
N ASN A 29 -9.02 -1.75 8.38
CA ASN A 29 -7.70 -1.14 8.17
C ASN A 29 -6.92 -1.79 7.01
N TRP A 30 -7.26 -3.02 6.63
CA TRP A 30 -6.57 -3.84 5.64
C TRP A 30 -7.32 -3.93 4.30
N TRP A 31 -8.30 -3.04 4.07
CA TRP A 31 -9.02 -2.96 2.79
C TRP A 31 -9.07 -1.51 2.29
N ILE A 32 -8.80 -1.32 1.00
CA ILE A 32 -9.04 -0.06 0.28
C ILE A 32 -10.38 -0.18 -0.43
N PHE A 33 -11.22 0.84 -0.29
CA PHE A 33 -12.51 0.91 -0.98
C PHE A 33 -12.38 1.85 -2.17
N SER A 34 -12.24 1.27 -3.37
CA SER A 34 -12.17 2.07 -4.60
C SER A 34 -13.51 2.74 -4.88
N LYS A 35 -13.48 4.03 -5.23
CA LYS A 35 -14.64 4.80 -5.70
C LYS A 35 -14.68 4.78 -7.23
N GLU A 36 -14.70 3.61 -7.83
CA GLU A 36 -14.96 3.54 -9.28
C GLU A 36 -16.43 3.84 -9.53
N LYS A 37 -16.69 4.97 -10.19
CA LYS A 37 -18.02 5.32 -10.69
C LYS A 37 -18.28 4.52 -11.97
N THR A 38 -18.78 3.30 -11.86
CA THR A 38 -19.51 2.71 -12.99
C THR A 38 -20.88 3.38 -13.09
N GLN A 39 -21.30 3.67 -14.32
CA GLN A 39 -22.36 4.64 -14.65
C GLN A 39 -23.76 4.38 -14.06
N GLU A 40 -24.02 3.28 -13.34
CA GLU A 40 -25.38 2.97 -12.88
C GLU A 40 -25.53 2.56 -11.41
N LYS A 41 -24.48 2.14 -10.71
CA LYS A 41 -24.52 1.90 -9.25
C LYS A 41 -23.16 2.17 -8.64
N GLN A 42 -23.13 2.90 -7.53
CA GLN A 42 -21.92 3.23 -6.79
C GLN A 42 -21.46 1.99 -6.00
N THR A 43 -20.89 1.01 -6.70
CA THR A 43 -20.46 -0.24 -6.09
C THR A 43 -19.05 -0.08 -5.55
N TYR A 44 -18.91 -0.14 -4.22
CA TYR A 44 -17.62 -0.15 -3.56
C TYR A 44 -17.06 -1.57 -3.57
N TYR A 45 -16.02 -1.81 -4.36
CA TYR A 45 -15.29 -3.07 -4.32
C TYR A 45 -14.14 -2.96 -3.31
N PRO A 46 -14.16 -3.74 -2.22
CA PRO A 46 -13.06 -3.76 -1.26
C PRO A 46 -11.86 -4.49 -1.87
N ILE A 47 -10.70 -3.84 -1.86
CA ILE A 47 -9.43 -4.37 -2.36
C ILE A 47 -8.53 -4.64 -1.14
N PRO A 48 -8.10 -5.88 -0.88
CA PRO A 48 -7.30 -6.20 0.29
C PRO A 48 -5.87 -5.70 0.14
N LEU A 49 -5.35 -5.08 1.20
CA LEU A 49 -3.93 -4.80 1.38
C LEU A 49 -3.25 -6.06 1.88
N ARG A 50 -2.53 -6.78 1.04
CA ARG A 50 -1.93 -8.06 1.46
C ARG A 50 -0.65 -7.83 2.25
N LEU A 51 -0.48 -8.56 3.35
CA LEU A 51 0.76 -8.51 4.14
C LEU A 51 1.89 -9.13 3.32
N GLY A 52 3.03 -8.45 3.22
CA GLY A 52 4.15 -8.89 2.38
C GLY A 52 3.95 -8.61 0.89
N LEU A 53 2.94 -7.82 0.50
CA LEU A 53 2.81 -7.32 -0.87
C LEU A 53 4.03 -6.45 -1.20
N GLU A 54 4.68 -6.72 -2.33
CA GLU A 54 5.75 -5.90 -2.86
C GLU A 54 5.42 -5.42 -4.27
N ILE A 55 5.54 -4.11 -4.49
CA ILE A 55 5.33 -3.47 -5.78
C ILE A 55 6.59 -2.69 -6.13
N ILE A 56 7.13 -2.91 -7.32
CA ILE A 56 8.20 -2.09 -7.87
C ILE A 56 7.60 -0.94 -8.67
N ILE A 57 8.05 0.28 -8.39
CA ILE A 57 7.66 1.50 -9.10
C ILE A 57 8.91 2.17 -9.68
N GLN A 58 8.70 3.03 -10.67
CA GLN A 58 9.74 3.85 -11.27
C GLN A 58 9.45 5.32 -10.95
N LEU A 59 10.37 5.97 -10.23
CA LEU A 59 10.34 7.40 -9.96
C LEU A 59 11.63 8.03 -10.48
N ASN A 60 11.52 9.03 -11.36
CA ASN A 60 12.67 9.68 -11.98
C ASN A 60 13.68 8.67 -12.56
N ASN A 61 13.19 7.63 -13.24
CA ASN A 61 13.97 6.52 -13.81
C ASN A 61 14.77 5.69 -12.78
N ASN A 62 14.45 5.80 -11.49
CA ASN A 62 15.03 4.98 -10.44
C ASN A 62 13.97 3.98 -9.92
N PRO A 63 14.32 2.70 -9.79
CA PRO A 63 13.40 1.70 -9.24
C PRO A 63 13.33 1.77 -7.72
N PHE A 64 12.11 1.67 -7.19
CA PHE A 64 11.84 1.59 -5.76
C PHE A 64 10.86 0.45 -5.50
N ILE A 65 11.01 -0.24 -4.36
CA ILE A 65 10.07 -1.28 -3.92
C ILE A 65 9.28 -0.77 -2.74
N ILE A 66 7.96 -0.76 -2.87
CA ILE A 66 7.03 -0.56 -1.77
C ILE A 66 6.67 -1.91 -1.19
N HIS A 67 6.88 -2.08 0.11
CA HIS A 67 6.61 -3.31 0.85
C HIS A 67 5.60 -3.05 1.97
N ILE A 68 4.50 -3.81 1.97
CA ILE A 68 3.48 -3.75 3.01
C ILE A 68 3.85 -4.67 4.17
N VAL A 69 3.94 -4.11 5.37
CA VAL A 69 4.33 -4.81 6.62
C VAL A 69 3.27 -4.61 7.71
N ARG A 70 3.41 -5.32 8.84
CA ARG A 70 2.68 -4.96 10.07
C ARG A 70 3.32 -3.70 10.67
N ASN A 71 2.52 -2.72 11.04
CA ASN A 71 3.04 -1.53 11.68
C ASN A 71 3.46 -1.84 13.14
N VAL A 72 4.67 -1.46 13.52
CA VAL A 72 5.24 -1.74 14.86
C VAL A 72 4.57 -0.93 15.97
N HIS A 73 4.02 0.23 15.65
CA HIS A 73 3.31 1.10 16.60
C HIS A 73 1.80 0.79 16.66
N SER A 74 1.27 0.07 15.66
CA SER A 74 -0.12 -0.39 15.61
C SER A 74 -0.21 -1.65 14.76
N SER A 75 -0.04 -2.83 15.37
CA SER A 75 0.03 -4.12 14.66
C SER A 75 -1.22 -4.44 13.82
N LEU A 76 -2.33 -3.76 14.12
CA LEU A 76 -3.63 -3.86 13.47
C LEU A 76 -3.77 -2.96 12.23
N GLN A 77 -2.77 -2.12 11.95
CA GLN A 77 -2.73 -1.26 10.76
C GLN A 77 -1.61 -1.71 9.81
N PRO A 78 -1.82 -1.56 8.50
CA PRO A 78 -0.74 -1.75 7.54
C PRO A 78 0.35 -0.69 7.76
N GLY A 79 1.59 -1.14 7.68
CA GLY A 79 2.77 -0.30 7.57
C GLY A 79 3.33 -0.36 6.15
N TYR A 80 4.00 0.71 5.72
CA TYR A 80 4.59 0.82 4.39
C TYR A 80 6.06 1.15 4.52
N ILE A 81 6.89 0.41 3.80
CA ILE A 81 8.33 0.63 3.69
C ILE A 81 8.68 0.84 2.23
N CYS A 82 9.51 1.85 1.94
CA CYS A 82 10.09 2.06 0.62
C CYS A 82 11.56 1.66 0.66
N LYS A 83 11.96 0.78 -0.26
CA LYS A 83 13.34 0.30 -0.44
C LYS A 83 13.87 0.87 -1.74
N GLY A 84 15.00 1.57 -1.67
CA GLY A 84 15.64 2.21 -2.83
C GLY A 84 17.12 2.42 -2.58
N LYS A 85 17.94 2.32 -3.63
CA LYS A 85 19.38 2.67 -3.59
C LYS A 85 20.14 2.10 -2.36
N ARG A 86 19.87 0.83 -2.00
CA ARG A 86 20.43 0.10 -0.84
C ARG A 86 20.02 0.63 0.54
N GLN A 87 19.04 1.51 0.60
CA GLN A 87 18.46 2.05 1.83
C GLN A 87 16.99 1.64 1.94
N SER A 88 16.46 1.76 3.16
CA SER A 88 15.06 1.51 3.47
C SER A 88 14.55 2.66 4.30
N SER A 89 13.35 3.14 3.99
CA SER A 89 12.64 4.08 4.84
C SER A 89 12.29 3.43 6.19
N GLY A 90 11.87 4.26 7.15
CA GLY A 90 11.09 3.79 8.29
C GLY A 90 9.71 3.27 7.87
N ILE A 91 8.98 2.71 8.83
CA ILE A 91 7.59 2.28 8.64
C ILE A 91 6.69 3.52 8.65
N ASN A 92 5.97 3.73 7.55
CA ASN A 92 5.00 4.80 7.40
C ASN A 92 3.55 4.26 7.37
N THR A 93 2.58 5.15 7.57
CA THR A 93 1.14 4.80 7.66
C THR A 93 0.43 4.77 6.31
N SER A 94 1.07 5.27 5.23
CA SER A 94 0.50 5.23 3.89
C SER A 94 1.57 5.08 2.81
N ALA A 95 1.15 4.56 1.65
CA ALA A 95 2.02 4.49 0.47
C ALA A 95 2.43 5.89 -0.03
N SER A 96 1.56 6.90 0.04
CA SER A 96 1.92 8.26 -0.41
C SER A 96 2.99 8.90 0.47
N THR A 97 2.90 8.70 1.79
CA THR A 97 3.88 9.26 2.74
C THR A 97 5.26 8.64 2.53
N VAL A 98 5.34 7.32 2.29
CA VAL A 98 6.63 6.65 2.10
C VAL A 98 7.31 7.03 0.78
N LEU A 99 6.54 7.50 -0.22
CA LEU A 99 7.07 8.01 -1.49
C LEU A 99 7.62 9.44 -1.39
N THR A 100 7.29 10.15 -0.31
CA THR A 100 7.85 11.49 -0.02
C THR A 100 9.00 11.44 0.98
N ASP A 101 9.30 10.26 1.52
CA ASP A 101 10.47 10.02 2.37
C ASP A 101 11.73 10.12 1.52
N SER A 102 12.79 10.78 2.01
CA SER A 102 14.07 10.99 1.32
C SER A 102 14.77 9.74 0.75
N VAL A 103 14.40 8.54 1.21
CA VAL A 103 14.88 7.27 0.65
C VAL A 103 14.29 7.01 -0.74
N CYS A 104 13.11 7.55 -0.99
CA CYS A 104 12.36 7.55 -2.24
C CYS A 104 12.14 9.00 -2.74
#